data_AF-A0A2D1ABT4-F1
#
_entry.id   AF-A0A2D1ABT4-F1
#
_cell.length_a   1.000
_cell.length_b   1.000
_cell.length_c   1.000
_cell.angle_alpha   90.00
_cell.angle_beta   90.00
_cell.angle_gamma   90.00
#
_symmetry.space_group_name_H-M   'P 1'
#
loop_
_entity.id
_entity.type
_entity.pdbx_description
1 polymer ?
#
loop_
_entity_poly.entity_id
_entity_poly.type
_entity_poly.pdbx_seq_one_letter_code
_entity_poly.pdbx_strand_id
1 'polypeptide(L)' 'VTELTAAANAYTAKKYGPDRVIGFSPIPAMSMVSYAAGSRYLSLLGGTCMSFYDWYC' A
#
# COMPACT_ATOMS: atom_id res chain seq x y z
N VAL A 1 6.83 -15.75 -6.25
CA VAL A 1 5.69 -14.83 -6.00
C VAL A 1 6.15 -13.38 -5.92
N THR A 2 7.16 -13.05 -5.09
CA THR A 2 7.70 -11.68 -4.93
C THR A 2 8.10 -11.00 -6.24
N GLU A 3 8.73 -11.73 -7.16
CA GLU A 3 9.13 -11.21 -8.48
C GLU A 3 7.94 -10.73 -9.32
N LEU A 4 6.85 -11.51 -9.35
CA LEU A 4 5.63 -11.16 -10.07
C LEU A 4 4.96 -9.91 -9.47
N THR A 5 4.88 -9.83 -8.14
CA THR A 5 4.32 -8.65 -7.44
C THR A 5 5.15 -7.40 -7.72
N ALA A 6 6.48 -7.51 -7.68
CA ALA A 6 7.38 -6.39 -7.96
C ALA A 6 7.27 -5.93 -9.43
N ALA A 7 7.21 -6.87 -10.39
CA ALA A 7 7.05 -6.58 -11.80
C ALA A 7 5.70 -5.89 -12.09
N ALA A 8 4.62 -6.35 -11.48
CA ALA A 8 3.30 -5.74 -11.60
C ALA A 8 3.27 -4.32 -11.02
N ASN A 9 3.85 -4.12 -9.83
CA ASN A 9 3.93 -2.80 -9.20
C ASN A 9 4.76 -1.83 -10.06
N ALA A 10 5.91 -2.28 -10.58
CA ALA A 10 6.77 -1.48 -11.45
C ALA A 10 6.08 -1.11 -12.78
N TYR A 11 5.40 -2.06 -13.41
CA TYR A 11 4.66 -1.82 -14.65
C TYR A 11 3.52 -0.82 -14.43
N THR A 12 2.71 -1.02 -13.39
CA THR A 12 1.58 -0.16 -13.08
C THR A 12 2.04 1.26 -12.74
N ALA A 13 3.04 1.39 -11.86
CA ALA A 13 3.60 2.68 -11.47
C ALA A 13 4.16 3.44 -12.69
N LYS A 14 4.87 2.74 -13.59
CA LYS A 14 5.45 3.35 -14.79
C LYS A 14 4.40 3.75 -15.84
N LYS A 15 3.36 2.92 -16.04
CA LYS A 15 2.40 3.13 -17.13
C LYS A 15 1.20 4.00 -16.75
N TYR A 16 0.75 3.93 -15.50
CA TYR A 16 -0.50 4.55 -15.04
C TYR A 16 -0.34 5.49 -13.85
N GLY A 17 0.86 5.56 -13.26
CA GLY A 17 1.14 6.32 -12.05
C GLY A 17 1.24 5.44 -10.80
N PRO A 18 2.08 5.82 -9.82
CA PRO A 18 2.30 5.01 -8.61
C PRO A 18 1.06 4.96 -7.71
N ASP A 19 0.19 5.98 -7.78
CA ASP A 19 -1.08 6.09 -7.07
C ASP A 19 -2.13 5.05 -7.50
N ARG A 20 -1.83 4.21 -8.51
CA ARG A 20 -2.66 3.07 -8.97
C ARG A 20 -2.27 1.76 -8.26
N VAL A 21 -1.25 1.81 -7.41
CA VAL A 21 -0.91 0.75 -6.47
C VAL A 21 -1.46 1.15 -5.10
N ILE A 22 -2.38 0.35 -4.56
CA ILE A 22 -3.17 0.69 -3.37
C ILE A 22 -2.96 -0.39 -2.31
N GLY A 23 -2.94 0.01 -1.04
CA GLY A 23 -2.99 -0.89 0.10
C GLY A 23 -4.04 -0.51 1.13
N PHE A 24 -4.65 -1.55 1.71
CA PHE A 24 -5.58 -1.45 2.82
C PHE A 24 -5.05 -2.26 3.99
N SER A 25 -4.82 -1.58 5.11
CA SER A 25 -4.51 -2.21 6.39
C SER A 25 -5.13 -1.32 7.46
N PRO A 26 -6.09 -1.82 8.26
CA PRO A 26 -6.77 -1.00 9.26
C PRO A 26 -6.03 -1.03 10.60
N ILE A 27 -6.41 -0.10 11.50
CA ILE A 27 -6.13 -0.15 12.95
C ILE A 27 -4.64 -0.42 13.29
N PRO A 28 -3.74 0.58 13.09
CA PRO A 28 -2.33 0.43 13.44
C PRO A 28 -2.09 0.13 14.93
N ALA A 29 -3.02 0.54 15.82
CA ALA A 29 -2.88 0.34 17.26
C ALA A 29 -2.84 -1.14 17.69
N MET A 30 -3.41 -2.07 16.92
CA MET A 30 -3.39 -3.50 17.23
C MET A 30 -2.05 -4.16 16.88
N SER A 31 -1.33 -3.65 15.89
CA SER A 31 -0.02 -4.18 15.48
C SER A 31 0.76 -3.14 14.66
N MET A 32 1.40 -2.21 15.36
CA MET A 32 1.99 -1.00 14.76
C MET A 32 3.00 -1.33 13.64
N VAL A 33 3.91 -2.27 13.89
CA VAL A 33 4.96 -2.62 12.92
C VAL A 33 4.40 -3.36 11.71
N SER A 34 3.42 -4.23 11.92
CA SER A 34 2.74 -4.95 10.83
C SER A 34 2.03 -3.99 9.89
N TYR A 35 1.34 -2.98 10.44
CA TYR A 35 0.76 -1.89 9.65
C TYR A 35 1.84 -1.06 8.94
N ALA A 36 2.90 -0.69 9.66
CA ALA A 36 3.98 0.15 9.15
C ALA A 36 4.76 -0.52 7.99
N ALA A 37 4.87 -1.85 7.98
CA ALA A 37 5.57 -2.58 6.94
C ALA A 37 4.97 -2.34 5.55
N GLY A 38 3.64 -2.43 5.43
CA GLY A 38 2.93 -2.19 4.17
C GLY A 38 2.84 -0.71 3.81
N SER A 39 2.47 0.14 4.77
CA SER A 39 2.31 1.58 4.53
C SER A 39 3.63 2.25 4.15
N ARG A 40 4.76 1.90 4.80
CA ARG A 40 6.08 2.40 4.41
C ARG A 40 6.46 2.02 2.99
N TYR A 41 6.24 0.76 2.59
CA TYR A 41 6.52 0.30 1.24
C TYR A 41 5.74 1.12 0.20
N LEU A 42 4.43 1.29 0.41
CA LEU A 42 3.57 2.04 -0.50
C LEU A 42 3.93 3.52 -0.54
N SER A 43 4.13 4.17 0.61
CA SER A 43 4.50 5.58 0.65
C SER A 43 5.83 5.88 -0.05
N LEU A 44 6.82 4.97 0.05
CA LEU A 44 8.09 5.11 -0.67
C LEU A 44 7.94 4.86 -2.18
N LEU A 45 7.05 3.95 -2.58
CA LEU A 45 6.70 3.72 -3.98
C LEU A 45 5.88 4.88 -4.58
N GLY A 46 5.19 5.66 -3.75
CA GLY A 46 4.20 6.67 -4.15
C GLY A 46 2.77 6.14 -4.30
N GLY A 47 2.48 4.97 -3.72
CA GLY A 47 1.17 4.33 -3.71
C GLY A 47 0.23 4.87 -2.63
N THR A 48 -1.05 4.51 -2.74
CA THR A 48 -2.12 5.05 -1.90
C THR A 48 -2.38 4.15 -0.69
N CYS A 49 -2.36 4.73 0.52
CA CYS A 49 -2.81 4.08 1.74
C CYS A 49 -4.27 4.50 2.02
N MET A 50 -5.19 3.54 2.10
CA MET A 50 -6.60 3.86 2.34
C MET A 50 -6.88 4.14 3.83
N SER A 51 -7.81 5.06 4.09
CA SER A 51 -8.34 5.31 5.44
C SER A 51 -9.21 4.15 5.91
N PHE A 52 -9.39 4.05 7.23
CA PHE A 52 -10.18 2.98 7.85
C PHE A 52 -11.19 3.50 8.87
N TYR A 53 -10.93 4.63 9.53
CA TYR A 53 -11.75 5.07 10.66
C TYR A 53 -13.11 5.58 10.19
N ASP A 54 -13.11 6.43 9.17
CA ASP A 54 -14.29 6.88 8.42
C ASP A 54 -14.96 5.75 7.62
N TRP A 55 -14.17 4.81 7.09
CA TRP A 55 -14.69 3.67 6.33
C TRP A 55 -15.47 2.67 7.20
N TYR A 56 -15.13 2.56 8.49
CA TYR A 56 -15.80 1.66 9.43
C TYR A 56 -17.03 2.28 10.12
N CYS A 57 -17.51 3.43 9.63
CA CYS A 57 -18.61 4.24 10.17
C CYS A 57 -18.26 4.97 11.48
#